data_AF-E9DRI8-F1
#
_entry.id   AF-E9DRI8-F1
#
_cell.length_a   1.000
_cell.length_b   1.000
_cell.length_c   1.000
_cell.angle_alpha   90.00
_cell.angle_beta   90.00
_cell.angle_gamma   90.00
#
_symmetry.space_group_name_H-M   'P 1'
#
loop_
_entity.id
_entity.type
_entity.pdbx_description
1 polymer ?
#
loop_
_entity_poly.entity_id
_entity_poly.type
_entity_poly.pdbx_seq_one_letter_code
_entity_poly.pdbx_strand_id
1 'polypeptide(L)'
;MSTQSTSTPYFGPANRNDYDQGSWAMVPAGPSESQVPSAPAPSLRKRTTGAPAFLVQGISTVGNHGLGGLLTVLHQIPLARNVLLETGAPAASYGFNSEWWKGQEILPTHALARLQAGDLQWGYQDESKPDVEEEIHRLMAFLDLTERSYGSVSVLTDLIPYPSLGPEKQFYEYLGPRNEEKLKPLIHSAALAAVFGDDLGDEEAKFGLLEMEHSRSDYTYIKTVYESLDHTMWSDVLSWNELHEGSKMAMFTEMGEVLAIKINGDGPQDSIDIPEKLYLEKYQTSRKDEARRIQMSWCDTKNAIMKIAREEQQLFEWRNDWDHQMMDKKQMIEKARNQWQVYSDYLLGLGKFRGMVASGFDTDSYPDYRMAPCEMSESETSAFERVDEVLQMLLRMLTDIDKRLSYTLQKVEIERVLRDIWQETKTPLMVYATETALNTARAPLTAALQRFATAENKAFRQELHHEATEAAEAEADEGKKTPGSGPIEPISPSKRKHRADSIDSMDSNRASIGSDDAQNGFDNPFEDGQTSTATMTALGTPVTTAAIETDPDLDTDTTEVRVVAAASAREGALSGR
;
A
#
# COMPACT_ATOMS: atom_id res chain seq x y z
N MET A 1 39.68 35.42 -29.47
CA MET A 1 39.71 34.00 -29.08
C MET A 1 40.66 33.88 -27.91
N SER A 2 40.20 33.34 -26.78
CA SER A 2 41.00 33.21 -25.56
C SER A 2 40.82 31.80 -25.02
N THR A 3 41.85 30.97 -25.13
CA THR A 3 41.81 29.55 -24.74
C THR A 3 42.27 29.37 -23.31
N GLN A 4 41.35 29.06 -22.39
CA GLN A 4 41.71 28.55 -21.07
C GLN A 4 42.21 27.10 -21.21
N SER A 5 43.29 26.77 -20.50
CA SER A 5 43.89 25.42 -20.49
C SER A 5 43.60 24.70 -19.18
N THR A 6 42.73 23.69 -19.22
CA THR A 6 42.45 22.80 -18.08
C THR A 6 43.51 21.70 -17.99
N SER A 7 44.51 21.86 -17.11
CA SER A 7 45.53 20.84 -16.85
C SER A 7 44.98 19.76 -15.91
N THR A 8 44.83 18.53 -16.39
CA THR A 8 44.54 17.36 -15.55
C THR A 8 45.80 16.93 -14.77
N PRO A 9 45.67 16.43 -13.53
CA PRO A 9 46.81 16.00 -12.73
C PRO A 9 47.38 14.68 -13.25
N TYR A 10 48.65 14.69 -13.64
CA TYR A 10 49.39 13.51 -14.12
C TYR A 10 50.37 13.01 -13.05
N PHE A 11 50.19 11.78 -12.58
CA PHE A 11 51.11 11.13 -11.65
C PHE A 11 52.37 10.66 -12.39
N GLY A 12 53.50 11.33 -12.12
CA GLY A 12 54.82 10.91 -12.56
C GLY A 12 55.53 10.00 -11.53
N PRO A 13 56.66 9.37 -11.89
CA PRO A 13 57.45 8.56 -10.96
C PRO A 13 57.98 9.40 -9.78
N ALA A 14 58.17 8.73 -8.63
CA ALA A 14 58.40 9.33 -7.31
C ALA A 14 59.83 9.90 -7.13
N ASN A 15 60.17 10.90 -7.95
CA ASN A 15 61.50 11.49 -8.07
C ASN A 15 61.59 12.90 -7.43
N ARG A 16 60.63 13.26 -6.55
CA ARG A 16 60.50 14.60 -5.96
C ARG A 16 60.81 14.54 -4.46
N ASN A 17 61.68 15.45 -4.00
CA ASN A 17 62.10 15.51 -2.59
C ASN A 17 61.00 16.08 -1.68
N ASP A 18 60.22 17.03 -2.21
CA ASP A 18 59.12 17.69 -1.51
C ASP A 18 57.81 17.47 -2.29
N TYR A 19 56.74 17.17 -1.57
CA TYR A 19 55.37 17.17 -2.08
C TYR A 19 54.58 18.28 -1.39
N ASP A 20 53.80 19.04 -2.17
CA ASP A 20 52.87 20.02 -1.63
C ASP A 20 51.77 19.33 -0.82
N GLN A 21 51.69 19.62 0.48
CA GLN A 21 50.66 19.08 1.36
C GLN A 21 49.24 19.53 0.98
N GLY A 22 49.08 20.68 0.32
CA GLY A 22 47.79 21.12 -0.22
C GLY A 22 47.27 20.22 -1.35
N SER A 23 48.18 19.51 -2.03
CA SER A 23 47.86 18.52 -3.07
C SER A 23 47.60 17.11 -2.52
N TRP A 24 47.79 16.88 -1.21
CA TRP A 24 47.51 15.61 -0.52
C TRP A 24 46.39 15.80 0.51
N ALA A 25 45.19 16.11 0.01
CA ALA A 25 43.98 16.02 0.81
C ALA A 25 43.77 14.56 1.26
N MET A 26 44.09 14.27 2.52
CA MET A 26 43.72 13.01 3.17
C MET A 26 42.20 12.93 3.19
N VAL A 27 41.62 12.15 2.27
CA VAL A 27 40.21 11.77 2.34
C VAL A 27 40.02 11.00 3.66
N PRO A 28 39.17 11.46 4.59
CA PRO A 28 38.90 10.72 5.81
C PRO A 28 38.31 9.36 5.43
N ALA A 29 38.94 8.27 5.86
CA ALA A 29 38.48 6.91 5.56
C ALA A 29 37.29 6.48 6.45
N GLY A 30 36.41 7.43 6.79
CA GLY A 30 35.07 7.14 7.30
C GLY A 30 34.10 6.87 6.14
N PRO A 31 32.88 6.40 6.43
CA PRO A 31 31.83 6.39 5.42
C PRO A 31 31.60 7.81 4.91
N SER A 32 31.43 7.96 3.59
CA SER A 32 31.28 9.26 2.94
C SER A 32 30.15 10.08 3.55
N GLU A 33 30.30 11.41 3.58
CA GLU A 33 29.24 12.38 3.86
C GLU A 33 28.20 12.43 2.72
N SER A 34 27.55 11.28 2.46
CA SER A 34 26.19 11.26 1.97
C SER A 34 25.35 12.13 2.92
N GLN A 35 24.47 12.98 2.36
CA GLN A 35 23.84 14.07 3.10
C GLN A 35 22.96 13.54 4.24
N VAL A 36 23.53 13.48 5.45
CA VAL A 36 22.81 13.17 6.67
C VAL A 36 21.69 14.20 6.82
N PRO A 37 20.40 13.80 6.85
CA PRO A 37 19.33 14.70 7.21
C PRO A 37 19.57 15.14 8.65
N SER A 38 20.09 16.36 8.83
CA SER A 38 20.46 16.86 10.15
C SER A 38 19.24 16.78 11.07
N ALA A 39 19.35 16.02 12.16
CA ALA A 39 18.22 15.81 13.06
C ALA A 39 17.73 17.18 13.56
N PRO A 40 16.39 17.42 13.63
CA PRO A 40 15.85 18.71 14.05
C PRO A 40 16.42 19.21 15.38
N ALA A 41 16.29 20.51 15.65
CA ALA A 41 16.76 21.09 16.90
C ALA A 41 16.19 20.34 18.14
N PRO A 42 16.95 20.15 19.23
CA PRO A 42 16.51 19.33 20.37
C PRO A 42 15.13 19.70 20.92
N SER A 43 14.80 20.99 20.96
CA SER A 43 13.48 21.52 21.33
C SER A 43 12.33 20.93 20.51
N LEU A 44 12.50 20.81 19.18
CA LEU A 44 11.53 20.23 18.23
C LEU A 44 11.38 18.70 18.38
N ARG A 45 12.36 18.05 19.02
CA ARG A 45 12.38 16.59 19.27
C ARG A 45 11.93 16.21 20.68
N LYS A 46 11.43 17.15 21.47
CA LYS A 46 11.00 16.90 22.86
C LYS A 46 9.61 16.26 22.92
N ARG A 47 9.44 15.23 23.76
CA ARG A 47 8.15 14.57 23.96
C ARG A 47 7.17 15.47 24.71
N THR A 48 6.00 15.71 24.12
CA THR A 48 4.86 16.30 24.84
C THR A 48 4.43 15.39 25.98
N THR A 49 4.16 15.95 27.16
CA THR A 49 3.75 15.16 28.34
C THR A 49 2.50 14.35 28.05
N GLY A 50 2.59 13.02 28.20
CA GLY A 50 1.50 12.07 27.93
C GLY A 50 1.42 11.56 26.48
N ALA A 51 2.22 12.09 25.56
CA ALA A 51 2.33 11.52 24.21
C ALA A 51 3.20 10.23 24.21
N PRO A 52 2.88 9.23 23.38
CA PRO A 52 3.78 8.10 23.13
C PRO A 52 5.07 8.58 22.45
N ALA A 53 6.16 7.84 22.67
CA ALA A 53 7.33 7.90 21.79
C ALA A 53 7.13 6.89 20.64
N PHE A 54 7.84 7.07 19.54
CA PHE A 54 7.83 6.15 18.39
C PHE A 54 9.23 5.90 17.83
N LEU A 55 9.39 4.84 17.04
CA LEU A 55 10.63 4.53 16.33
C LEU A 55 10.51 4.88 14.85
N VAL A 56 11.50 5.60 14.33
CA VAL A 56 11.67 5.88 12.89
C VAL A 56 12.69 4.91 12.28
N GLN A 57 12.65 4.74 10.96
CA GLN A 57 13.62 3.89 10.23
C GLN A 57 15.08 4.32 10.48
N GLY A 58 15.37 5.62 10.43
CA GLY A 58 16.74 6.15 10.52
C GLY A 58 17.55 5.91 9.24
N ILE A 59 18.87 5.94 9.35
CA ILE A 59 19.79 5.55 8.27
C ILE A 59 20.08 4.06 8.45
N SER A 60 19.67 3.23 7.50
CA SER A 60 19.93 1.78 7.46
C SER A 60 20.43 1.36 6.07
N THR A 61 21.04 0.18 6.00
CA THR A 61 21.42 -0.49 4.74
C THR A 61 20.24 -0.92 3.86
N VAL A 62 19.01 -0.90 4.39
CA VAL A 62 17.77 -1.32 3.70
C VAL A 62 16.90 -0.12 3.32
N GLY A 63 16.18 -0.22 2.20
CA GLY A 63 15.17 0.75 1.77
C GLY A 63 13.93 0.79 2.69
N ASN A 64 12.91 1.58 2.30
CA ASN A 64 11.74 1.88 3.15
C ASN A 64 11.11 0.63 3.80
N HIS A 65 10.99 0.62 5.13
CA HIS A 65 10.43 -0.52 5.88
C HIS A 65 9.63 -0.09 7.13
N GLY A 66 8.82 -1.01 7.65
CA GLY A 66 7.83 -0.75 8.71
C GLY A 66 8.26 -1.13 10.13
N LEU A 67 9.38 -1.85 10.31
CA LEU A 67 9.85 -2.39 11.61
C LEU A 67 9.79 -1.41 12.81
N GLY A 68 10.12 -0.13 12.62
CA GLY A 68 10.00 0.88 13.68
C GLY A 68 8.56 1.13 14.14
N GLY A 69 7.62 1.19 13.19
CA GLY A 69 6.19 1.25 13.45
C GLY A 69 5.67 -0.03 14.13
N LEU A 70 6.08 -1.20 13.63
CA LEU A 70 5.74 -2.50 14.23
C LEU A 70 6.14 -2.57 15.71
N LEU A 71 7.40 -2.27 16.03
CA LEU A 71 7.91 -2.28 17.40
C LEU A 71 7.26 -1.21 18.27
N THR A 72 6.89 -0.05 17.71
CA THR A 72 6.11 0.97 18.43
C THR A 72 4.72 0.46 18.80
N VAL A 73 4.04 -0.28 17.92
CA VAL A 73 2.72 -0.88 18.21
C VAL A 73 2.83 -2.05 19.19
N LEU A 74 3.80 -2.95 19.02
CA LEU A 74 4.09 -4.04 19.96
C LEU A 74 4.46 -3.50 21.36
N HIS A 75 5.17 -2.37 21.45
CA HIS A 75 5.44 -1.71 22.73
C HIS A 75 4.17 -1.21 23.43
N GLN A 76 3.13 -0.79 22.69
CA GLN A 76 1.87 -0.36 23.31
C GLN A 76 1.10 -1.53 23.93
N ILE A 77 1.10 -2.70 23.28
CA ILE A 77 0.46 -3.92 23.77
C ILE A 77 1.27 -4.49 24.96
N PRO A 78 0.76 -4.48 26.20
CA PRO A 78 1.56 -4.81 27.38
C PRO A 78 2.18 -6.22 27.35
N LEU A 79 1.44 -7.22 26.86
CA LEU A 79 1.95 -8.58 26.73
C LEU A 79 3.13 -8.67 25.75
N ALA A 80 3.02 -8.04 24.58
CA ALA A 80 4.09 -8.04 23.58
C ALA A 80 5.33 -7.30 24.08
N ARG A 81 5.18 -6.13 24.70
CA ARG A 81 6.28 -5.43 25.38
C ARG A 81 6.97 -6.32 26.42
N ASN A 82 6.20 -7.03 27.25
CA ASN A 82 6.78 -7.89 28.28
C ASN A 82 7.56 -9.06 27.66
N VAL A 83 7.01 -9.71 26.64
CA VAL A 83 7.67 -10.77 25.88
C VAL A 83 8.99 -10.27 25.27
N LEU A 84 8.99 -9.09 24.64
CA LEU A 84 10.18 -8.43 24.09
C LEU A 84 11.14 -7.86 25.16
N LEU A 85 10.84 -8.04 26.45
CA LEU A 85 11.74 -7.77 27.59
C LEU A 85 12.18 -9.06 28.31
N GLU A 86 11.73 -10.22 27.82
CA GLU A 86 12.06 -11.56 28.32
C GLU A 86 12.75 -12.44 27.27
N THR A 87 13.02 -11.92 26.07
CA THR A 87 13.88 -12.53 25.04
C THR A 87 15.35 -12.50 25.46
N GLY A 88 16.07 -13.61 25.34
CA GLY A 88 17.49 -13.68 25.69
C GLY A 88 17.78 -13.54 27.18
N ALA A 89 19.03 -13.22 27.52
CA ALA A 89 19.47 -13.04 28.90
C ALA A 89 19.53 -11.54 29.28
N PRO A 90 18.95 -11.10 30.42
CA PRO A 90 19.03 -9.71 30.85
C PRO A 90 20.48 -9.27 31.12
N ALA A 91 20.94 -8.25 30.40
CA ALA A 91 22.32 -7.76 30.50
C ALA A 91 22.59 -7.03 31.83
N ALA A 92 23.81 -7.20 32.36
CA ALA A 92 24.26 -6.51 33.58
C ALA A 92 24.38 -4.98 33.39
N SER A 93 24.64 -4.56 32.15
CA SER A 93 24.70 -3.18 31.67
C SER A 93 24.42 -3.16 30.16
N TYR A 94 23.53 -2.29 29.69
CA TYR A 94 23.19 -2.15 28.27
C TYR A 94 24.09 -1.14 27.54
N GLY A 95 25.16 -0.66 28.18
CA GLY A 95 26.05 0.38 27.65
C GLY A 95 25.40 1.76 27.57
N PHE A 96 26.02 2.67 26.83
CA PHE A 96 25.51 4.02 26.53
C PHE A 96 26.29 4.65 25.36
N ASN A 97 25.58 5.28 24.43
CA ASN A 97 26.11 6.20 23.43
C ASN A 97 25.10 7.36 23.27
N SER A 98 25.55 8.61 23.31
CA SER A 98 24.67 9.80 23.18
C SER A 98 24.01 9.93 21.81
N GLU A 99 24.60 9.31 20.79
CA GLU A 99 24.14 9.34 19.40
C GLU A 99 23.31 8.10 19.02
N TRP A 100 23.11 7.15 19.96
CA TRP A 100 22.43 5.88 19.70
C TRP A 100 21.02 6.06 19.13
N TRP A 101 20.26 7.02 19.67
CA TRP A 101 18.91 7.34 19.20
C TRP A 101 18.84 7.82 17.74
N LYS A 102 19.97 8.20 17.12
CA LYS A 102 20.07 8.53 15.68
C LYS A 102 20.36 7.31 14.80
N GLY A 103 20.73 6.18 15.40
CA GLY A 103 21.14 4.96 14.68
C GLY A 103 22.62 4.56 14.86
N GLN A 104 23.35 5.12 15.82
CA GLN A 104 24.70 4.64 16.13
C GLN A 104 24.67 3.45 17.10
N GLU A 105 25.42 2.40 16.80
CA GLU A 105 25.48 1.22 17.67
C GLU A 105 26.10 1.49 19.06
N ILE A 106 25.78 0.62 20.02
CA ILE A 106 26.43 0.54 21.33
C ILE A 106 27.26 -0.75 21.35
N LEU A 107 28.54 -0.62 21.01
CA LEU A 107 29.48 -1.74 20.96
C LEU A 107 29.67 -2.39 22.34
N PRO A 108 29.80 -3.74 22.41
CA PRO A 108 30.15 -4.44 23.64
C PRO A 108 31.46 -3.97 24.28
N THR A 109 31.61 -4.15 25.59
CA THR A 109 32.78 -3.62 26.34
C THR A 109 34.11 -4.23 25.88
N HIS A 110 34.14 -5.51 25.48
CA HIS A 110 35.34 -6.14 24.92
C HIS A 110 35.66 -5.65 23.50
N ALA A 111 34.64 -5.37 22.68
CA ALA A 111 34.79 -4.82 21.34
C ALA A 111 35.37 -3.39 21.41
N LEU A 112 34.84 -2.54 22.29
CA LEU A 112 35.37 -1.21 22.59
C LEU A 112 36.83 -1.25 23.05
N ALA A 113 37.19 -2.18 23.94
CA ALA A 113 38.57 -2.34 24.40
C ALA A 113 39.54 -2.72 23.27
N ARG A 114 39.14 -3.63 22.36
CA ARG A 114 39.94 -4.01 21.18
C ARG A 114 40.05 -2.88 20.16
N LEU A 115 38.98 -2.10 19.96
CA LEU A 115 38.98 -0.90 19.11
C LEU A 115 39.96 0.15 19.65
N GLN A 116 39.97 0.39 20.97
CA GLN A 116 40.89 1.31 21.64
C GLN A 116 42.34 0.81 21.66
N ALA A 117 42.56 -0.51 21.65
CA ALA A 117 43.90 -1.12 21.53
C ALA A 117 44.47 -1.08 20.10
N GLY A 118 43.62 -0.92 19.08
CA GLY A 118 44.00 -0.99 17.66
C GLY A 118 44.02 -2.40 17.06
N ASP A 119 43.65 -3.43 17.82
CA ASP A 119 43.69 -4.85 17.43
C ASP A 119 42.49 -5.29 16.54
N LEU A 120 41.93 -4.37 15.74
CA LEU A 120 40.84 -4.65 14.81
C LEU A 120 41.37 -5.10 13.45
N GLN A 121 41.65 -6.39 13.34
CA GLN A 121 41.88 -7.05 12.06
C GLN A 121 40.56 -7.26 11.31
N TRP A 122 40.47 -6.67 10.11
CA TRP A 122 39.35 -6.85 9.17
C TRP A 122 39.14 -8.34 8.87
N GLY A 123 38.06 -8.92 9.42
CA GLY A 123 37.70 -10.33 9.24
C GLY A 123 36.90 -10.90 10.41
N TYR A 124 37.18 -10.49 11.65
CA TYR A 124 36.44 -10.93 12.85
C TYR A 124 35.30 -9.96 13.20
N GLN A 125 34.26 -9.90 12.35
CA GLN A 125 33.11 -9.00 12.54
C GLN A 125 32.05 -9.52 13.52
N ASP A 126 32.08 -10.81 13.87
CA ASP A 126 31.00 -11.46 14.64
C ASP A 126 31.06 -11.11 16.14
N GLU A 127 32.23 -11.24 16.77
CA GLU A 127 32.45 -10.89 18.19
C GLU A 127 32.31 -9.38 18.50
N SER A 128 32.29 -8.52 17.47
CA SER A 128 32.28 -7.06 17.62
C SER A 128 30.90 -6.43 17.63
N LYS A 129 29.87 -7.10 17.11
CA LYS A 129 28.52 -6.53 17.00
C LYS A 129 27.80 -6.43 18.36
N PRO A 130 26.88 -5.46 18.53
CA PRO A 130 25.88 -5.51 19.60
C PRO A 130 25.01 -6.78 19.53
N ASP A 131 24.49 -7.19 20.68
CA ASP A 131 23.53 -8.28 20.83
C ASP A 131 22.10 -7.82 20.42
N VAL A 132 21.37 -8.68 19.71
CA VAL A 132 20.05 -8.35 19.11
C VAL A 132 18.98 -8.20 20.19
N GLU A 133 18.91 -9.16 21.11
CA GLU A 133 18.03 -9.12 22.27
C GLU A 133 18.37 -7.93 23.19
N GLU A 134 19.64 -7.58 23.40
CA GLU A 134 20.01 -6.33 24.08
C GLU A 134 19.46 -5.07 23.38
N GLU A 135 19.49 -5.03 22.05
CA GLU A 135 19.01 -3.88 21.28
C GLU A 135 17.48 -3.73 21.35
N ILE A 136 16.75 -4.84 21.28
CA ILE A 136 15.30 -4.88 21.52
C ILE A 136 14.99 -4.36 22.93
N HIS A 137 15.75 -4.79 23.94
CA HIS A 137 15.60 -4.31 25.31
C HIS A 137 15.85 -2.80 25.45
N ARG A 138 16.87 -2.24 24.78
CA ARG A 138 17.11 -0.79 24.73
C ARG A 138 15.93 -0.05 24.12
N LEU A 139 15.40 -0.52 22.99
CA LEU A 139 14.28 0.10 22.29
C LEU A 139 12.99 0.08 23.12
N MET A 140 12.67 -1.05 23.77
CA MET A 140 11.50 -1.14 24.68
C MET A 140 11.63 -0.21 25.89
N ALA A 141 12.81 -0.15 26.52
CA ALA A 141 13.07 0.73 27.66
C ALA A 141 13.08 2.23 27.27
N PHE A 142 13.55 2.55 26.07
CA PHE A 142 13.48 3.88 25.48
C PHE A 142 12.03 4.32 25.29
N LEU A 143 11.19 3.50 24.65
CA LEU A 143 9.79 3.83 24.38
C LEU A 143 8.94 4.03 25.65
N ASP A 144 9.24 3.32 26.74
CA ASP A 144 8.64 3.61 28.06
C ASP A 144 9.06 5.01 28.57
N LEU A 145 10.37 5.27 28.66
CA LEU A 145 10.92 6.30 29.55
C LEU A 145 11.51 7.56 28.88
N THR A 146 11.72 7.59 27.56
CA THR A 146 12.47 8.70 26.93
C THR A 146 11.78 10.07 27.07
N GLU A 147 12.57 11.14 27.16
CA GLU A 147 12.12 12.52 27.06
C GLU A 147 12.02 13.00 25.58
N ARG A 148 12.45 12.19 24.59
CA ARG A 148 12.37 12.47 23.15
C ARG A 148 11.04 12.02 22.53
N SER A 149 10.60 12.67 21.46
CA SER A 149 9.44 12.23 20.68
C SER A 149 9.71 10.95 19.87
N TYR A 150 10.94 10.74 19.40
CA TYR A 150 11.32 9.56 18.63
C TYR A 150 12.77 9.10 18.84
N GLY A 151 13.05 7.86 18.42
CA GLY A 151 14.40 7.28 18.25
C GLY A 151 14.49 6.43 16.98
N SER A 152 15.69 6.00 16.59
CA SER A 152 15.92 5.14 15.41
C SER A 152 15.76 3.65 15.72
N VAL A 153 15.31 2.87 14.74
CA VAL A 153 15.35 1.38 14.74
C VAL A 153 16.52 0.83 13.90
N SER A 154 17.30 1.67 13.23
CA SER A 154 18.28 1.22 12.22
C SER A 154 19.34 0.26 12.74
N VAL A 155 19.83 0.43 13.98
CA VAL A 155 20.79 -0.50 14.61
C VAL A 155 20.23 -1.92 14.62
N LEU A 156 18.97 -2.11 15.04
CA LEU A 156 18.32 -3.41 15.03
C LEU A 156 18.11 -3.94 13.59
N THR A 157 17.80 -3.05 12.64
CA THR A 157 17.62 -3.45 11.23
C THR A 157 18.92 -4.00 10.63
N ASP A 158 20.06 -3.34 10.87
CA ASP A 158 21.35 -3.76 10.32
C ASP A 158 22.00 -4.92 11.12
N LEU A 159 21.46 -5.27 12.30
CA LEU A 159 21.81 -6.45 13.08
C LEU A 159 21.06 -7.73 12.65
N ILE A 160 19.79 -7.59 12.27
CA ILE A 160 18.95 -8.71 11.81
C ILE A 160 19.53 -9.30 10.50
N PRO A 161 19.64 -10.63 10.35
CA PRO A 161 20.10 -11.24 9.09
C PRO A 161 19.18 -10.97 7.90
N TYR A 162 19.79 -10.90 6.71
CA TYR A 162 19.10 -10.72 5.42
C TYR A 162 17.98 -9.66 5.40
N PRO A 163 18.18 -8.46 6.00
CA PRO A 163 17.06 -7.55 6.29
C PRO A 163 16.44 -6.96 5.02
N SER A 164 17.12 -7.04 3.88
CA SER A 164 16.58 -6.75 2.54
C SER A 164 15.41 -7.67 2.11
N LEU A 165 15.18 -8.80 2.79
CA LEU A 165 14.03 -9.69 2.60
C LEU A 165 12.79 -9.27 3.41
N GLY A 166 12.79 -8.07 3.99
CA GLY A 166 11.71 -7.53 4.82
C GLY A 166 12.08 -7.60 6.31
N PRO A 167 12.50 -6.48 6.93
CA PRO A 167 12.96 -6.48 8.33
C PRO A 167 11.89 -6.93 9.32
N GLU A 168 10.61 -6.67 9.04
CA GLU A 168 9.49 -7.16 9.87
C GLU A 168 9.42 -8.69 9.92
N LYS A 169 9.70 -9.35 8.79
CA LYS A 169 9.67 -10.81 8.67
C LYS A 169 10.91 -11.43 9.32
N GLN A 170 12.09 -10.92 8.95
CA GLN A 170 13.37 -11.40 9.47
C GLN A 170 13.50 -11.20 10.99
N PHE A 171 12.87 -10.18 11.57
CA PHE A 171 12.73 -10.01 13.02
C PHE A 171 12.11 -11.25 13.69
N TYR A 172 10.96 -11.72 13.20
CA TYR A 172 10.30 -12.92 13.77
C TYR A 172 11.04 -14.21 13.43
N GLU A 173 11.52 -14.37 12.19
CA GLU A 173 12.28 -15.57 11.77
C GLU A 173 13.60 -15.72 12.53
N TYR A 174 14.27 -14.62 12.88
CA TYR A 174 15.48 -14.64 13.69
C TYR A 174 15.21 -14.99 15.15
N LEU A 175 14.24 -14.31 15.77
CA LEU A 175 14.01 -14.43 17.22
C LEU A 175 13.25 -15.70 17.61
N GLY A 176 12.32 -16.16 16.77
CA GLY A 176 11.43 -17.29 17.05
C GLY A 176 12.16 -18.55 17.52
N PRO A 177 13.09 -19.12 16.73
CA PRO A 177 13.85 -20.32 17.10
C PRO A 177 14.81 -20.12 18.31
N ARG A 178 15.13 -18.88 18.68
CA ARG A 178 16.00 -18.56 19.82
C ARG A 178 15.22 -18.44 21.13
N ASN A 179 13.96 -18.03 21.05
CA ASN A 179 13.15 -17.59 22.18
C ASN A 179 11.74 -18.21 22.18
N GLU A 180 11.55 -19.40 21.60
CA GLU A 180 10.24 -20.01 21.29
C GLU A 180 9.23 -19.97 22.45
N GLU A 181 9.60 -20.48 23.63
CA GLU A 181 8.77 -20.47 24.85
C GLU A 181 8.34 -19.06 25.30
N LYS A 182 9.17 -18.04 25.03
CA LYS A 182 8.88 -16.64 25.37
C LYS A 182 8.03 -15.96 24.30
N LEU A 183 8.29 -16.26 23.03
CA LEU A 183 7.62 -15.67 21.88
C LEU A 183 6.31 -16.35 21.50
N LYS A 184 5.91 -17.45 22.16
CA LYS A 184 4.61 -18.11 21.93
C LYS A 184 3.39 -17.16 21.88
N PRO A 185 3.30 -16.07 22.67
CA PRO A 185 2.21 -15.09 22.53
C PRO A 185 2.25 -14.24 21.24
N LEU A 186 3.35 -14.24 20.49
CA LEU A 186 3.60 -13.47 19.27
C LEU A 186 3.88 -14.38 18.05
N ILE A 187 3.67 -15.70 18.17
CA ILE A 187 3.93 -16.70 17.13
C ILE A 187 2.69 -17.56 16.96
N HIS A 188 2.40 -17.93 15.72
CA HIS A 188 1.30 -18.78 15.29
C HIS A 188 1.86 -20.00 14.57
N SER A 189 1.09 -21.09 14.57
CA SER A 189 1.38 -22.30 13.81
C SER A 189 0.18 -22.58 12.89
N ALA A 190 0.43 -22.97 11.64
CA ALA A 190 -0.61 -23.38 10.72
C ALA A 190 -0.17 -24.59 9.89
N ALA A 191 -1.09 -25.53 9.66
CA ALA A 191 -0.87 -26.73 8.86
C ALA A 191 -1.64 -26.68 7.53
N LEU A 192 -1.07 -27.25 6.47
CA LEU A 192 -1.68 -27.29 5.14
C LEU A 192 -2.49 -28.59 4.93
N ALA A 193 -3.70 -28.61 5.48
CA ALA A 193 -4.59 -29.77 5.51
C ALA A 193 -5.28 -30.03 4.17
N ALA A 194 -5.53 -31.31 3.84
CA ALA A 194 -6.40 -31.66 2.72
C ALA A 194 -7.85 -31.19 2.98
N VAL A 195 -8.54 -30.63 1.97
CA VAL A 195 -9.93 -30.16 2.13
C VAL A 195 -10.85 -31.32 2.48
N PHE A 196 -10.69 -32.46 1.80
CA PHE A 196 -11.44 -33.70 2.05
C PHE A 196 -10.69 -34.62 3.02
N GLY A 197 -11.45 -35.41 3.80
CA GLY A 197 -10.89 -36.24 4.87
C GLY A 197 -10.45 -35.46 6.11
N ASP A 198 -10.04 -36.17 7.15
CA ASP A 198 -9.82 -35.59 8.49
C ASP A 198 -8.35 -35.26 8.78
N ASP A 199 -7.44 -35.67 7.89
CA ASP A 199 -6.00 -35.45 7.99
C ASP A 199 -5.65 -33.95 7.96
N LEU A 200 -4.67 -33.56 8.77
CA LEU A 200 -4.13 -32.19 8.85
C LEU A 200 -2.85 -32.01 8.04
N GLY A 201 -2.22 -33.10 7.58
CA GLY A 201 -0.96 -33.09 6.83
C GLY A 201 0.28 -32.86 7.70
N ASP A 202 1.43 -33.28 7.20
CA ASP A 202 2.74 -33.14 7.87
C ASP A 202 3.38 -31.74 7.67
N GLU A 203 2.78 -30.88 6.84
CA GLU A 203 3.28 -29.55 6.46
C GLU A 203 2.79 -28.48 7.46
N GLU A 204 3.51 -28.27 8.58
CA GLU A 204 3.28 -27.17 9.53
C GLU A 204 4.29 -26.01 9.36
N ALA A 205 3.80 -24.77 9.34
CA ALA A 205 4.57 -23.54 9.30
C ALA A 205 4.38 -22.70 10.58
N LYS A 206 5.48 -22.21 11.16
CA LYS A 206 5.50 -21.30 12.32
C LYS A 206 5.90 -19.89 11.89
N PHE A 207 5.15 -18.87 12.32
CA PHE A 207 5.38 -17.48 11.92
C PHE A 207 4.88 -16.48 12.98
N GLY A 208 5.52 -15.30 13.06
CA GLY A 208 5.00 -14.15 13.83
C GLY A 208 4.41 -13.03 12.97
N LEU A 209 4.57 -13.12 11.64
CA LEU A 209 4.00 -12.21 10.64
C LEU A 209 3.29 -13.01 9.56
N LEU A 210 2.00 -12.77 9.36
CA LEU A 210 1.25 -13.31 8.23
C LEU A 210 1.37 -12.34 7.04
N GLU A 211 2.08 -12.75 6.00
CA GLU A 211 2.16 -11.99 4.75
C GLU A 211 1.10 -12.47 3.76
N MET A 212 0.19 -11.56 3.39
CA MET A 212 -0.90 -11.81 2.43
C MET A 212 -0.53 -11.16 1.10
N GLU A 213 0.14 -11.92 0.23
CA GLU A 213 0.54 -11.48 -1.11
C GLU A 213 -0.51 -11.89 -2.15
N HIS A 214 -0.97 -10.92 -2.94
CA HIS A 214 -2.02 -11.12 -3.94
C HIS A 214 -1.73 -10.35 -5.23
N SER A 215 -2.26 -10.84 -6.36
CA SER A 215 -2.15 -10.17 -7.65
C SER A 215 -3.21 -9.08 -7.83
N ARG A 216 -2.98 -8.14 -8.75
CA ARG A 216 -3.99 -7.14 -9.15
C ARG A 216 -5.31 -7.76 -9.64
N SER A 217 -5.28 -8.99 -10.15
CA SER A 217 -6.47 -9.79 -10.49
C SER A 217 -7.29 -10.13 -9.24
N ASP A 218 -6.65 -10.57 -8.17
CA ASP A 218 -7.32 -10.95 -6.91
C ASP A 218 -7.91 -9.72 -6.22
N TYR A 219 -7.15 -8.61 -6.18
CA TYR A 219 -7.62 -7.32 -5.64
C TYR A 219 -8.83 -6.73 -6.39
N THR A 220 -9.18 -7.25 -7.57
CA THR A 220 -10.47 -6.93 -8.22
C THR A 220 -11.64 -7.44 -7.38
N TYR A 221 -11.49 -8.61 -6.73
CA TYR A 221 -12.54 -9.27 -5.95
C TYR A 221 -12.39 -9.10 -4.44
N ILE A 222 -11.17 -9.01 -3.90
CA ILE A 222 -10.94 -8.72 -2.48
C ILE A 222 -11.46 -7.31 -2.16
N LYS A 223 -12.38 -7.20 -1.20
CA LYS A 223 -12.93 -5.93 -0.67
C LYS A 223 -12.81 -5.83 0.85
N THR A 224 -12.42 -6.90 1.52
CA THR A 224 -12.27 -7.01 2.98
C THR A 224 -11.00 -7.78 3.34
N VAL A 225 -10.46 -7.56 4.55
CA VAL A 225 -9.38 -8.40 5.10
C VAL A 225 -9.77 -9.88 5.17
N TYR A 226 -11.06 -10.19 5.32
CA TYR A 226 -11.57 -11.57 5.29
C TYR A 226 -11.42 -12.25 3.92
N GLU A 227 -11.66 -11.54 2.82
CA GLU A 227 -11.44 -12.09 1.47
C GLU A 227 -9.94 -12.21 1.17
N SER A 228 -9.11 -11.31 1.71
CA SER A 228 -7.64 -11.41 1.64
C SER A 228 -7.16 -12.68 2.35
N LEU A 229 -7.63 -12.91 3.58
CA LEU A 229 -7.37 -14.13 4.35
C LEU A 229 -7.91 -15.38 3.67
N ASP A 230 -9.07 -15.31 3.00
CA ASP A 230 -9.56 -16.43 2.19
C ASP A 230 -8.61 -16.72 1.03
N HIS A 231 -8.16 -15.70 0.27
CA HIS A 231 -7.18 -15.86 -0.82
C HIS A 231 -5.84 -16.44 -0.34
N THR A 232 -5.38 -16.12 0.87
CA THR A 232 -4.15 -16.69 1.46
C THR A 232 -4.36 -18.10 2.02
N MET A 233 -5.44 -18.35 2.75
CA MET A 233 -5.64 -19.62 3.48
C MET A 233 -6.29 -20.70 2.62
N TRP A 234 -7.11 -20.32 1.63
CA TRP A 234 -7.92 -21.21 0.79
C TRP A 234 -7.56 -21.05 -0.70
N SER A 235 -6.26 -20.96 -1.00
CA SER A 235 -5.69 -20.73 -2.34
C SER A 235 -6.36 -21.54 -3.46
N ASP A 236 -6.57 -22.84 -3.22
CA ASP A 236 -6.95 -23.79 -4.26
C ASP A 236 -8.37 -23.54 -4.75
N VAL A 237 -9.34 -23.45 -3.84
CA VAL A 237 -10.75 -23.26 -4.21
C VAL A 237 -10.99 -21.92 -4.89
N LEU A 238 -10.23 -20.89 -4.52
CA LEU A 238 -10.37 -19.54 -5.07
C LEU A 238 -9.69 -19.38 -6.44
N SER A 239 -8.57 -20.09 -6.65
CA SER A 239 -7.87 -20.16 -7.94
C SER A 239 -8.68 -20.90 -9.00
N TRP A 240 -9.22 -22.08 -8.65
CA TRP A 240 -9.90 -22.96 -9.60
C TRP A 240 -11.41 -22.78 -9.68
N ASN A 241 -12.02 -22.14 -8.67
CA ASN A 241 -13.48 -22.02 -8.47
C ASN A 241 -14.21 -23.35 -8.19
N GLU A 242 -13.47 -24.44 -8.08
CA GLU A 242 -13.96 -25.81 -7.88
C GLU A 242 -13.08 -26.54 -6.86
N LEU A 243 -13.67 -27.49 -6.12
CA LEU A 243 -12.97 -28.37 -5.19
C LEU A 243 -12.79 -29.76 -5.81
N HIS A 244 -11.60 -30.32 -5.66
CA HIS A 244 -11.24 -31.68 -6.09
C HIS A 244 -10.56 -32.44 -4.96
N GLU A 245 -10.44 -33.76 -5.05
CA GLU A 245 -9.96 -34.61 -3.94
C GLU A 245 -8.58 -34.21 -3.39
N GLY A 246 -7.71 -33.66 -4.25
CA GLY A 246 -6.38 -33.17 -3.89
C GLY A 246 -6.29 -31.72 -3.41
N SER A 247 -7.39 -30.96 -3.36
CA SER A 247 -7.38 -29.56 -2.90
C SER A 247 -6.97 -29.46 -1.43
N LYS A 248 -6.15 -28.48 -1.08
CA LYS A 248 -5.71 -28.18 0.29
C LYS A 248 -6.31 -26.87 0.84
N MET A 249 -6.26 -26.70 2.16
CA MET A 249 -6.56 -25.47 2.89
C MET A 249 -5.56 -25.29 4.05
N ALA A 250 -5.02 -24.09 4.23
CA ALA A 250 -4.22 -23.75 5.40
C ALA A 250 -5.14 -23.52 6.61
N MET A 251 -4.73 -24.03 7.77
CA MET A 251 -5.51 -24.02 9.01
C MET A 251 -4.60 -23.75 10.21
N PHE A 252 -4.94 -22.77 11.07
CA PHE A 252 -4.22 -22.50 12.31
C PHE A 252 -4.30 -23.71 13.27
N THR A 253 -3.14 -24.25 13.65
CA THR A 253 -2.97 -25.31 14.65
C THR A 253 -2.80 -24.72 16.06
N GLU A 254 -1.98 -23.66 16.18
CA GLU A 254 -1.85 -22.84 17.40
C GLU A 254 -1.85 -21.35 17.04
N MET A 255 -2.28 -20.49 17.96
CA MET A 255 -2.29 -19.04 17.78
C MET A 255 -1.77 -18.31 19.02
N GLY A 256 -0.83 -17.38 18.82
CA GLY A 256 -0.46 -16.38 19.80
C GLY A 256 -1.57 -15.36 20.06
N GLU A 257 -1.41 -14.61 21.15
CA GLU A 257 -2.31 -13.58 21.66
C GLU A 257 -2.21 -12.23 20.90
N VAL A 258 -1.17 -12.07 20.05
CA VAL A 258 -0.95 -10.91 19.18
C VAL A 258 -0.54 -11.41 17.79
N LEU A 259 -1.26 -10.97 16.75
CA LEU A 259 -1.05 -11.35 15.35
C LEU A 259 -0.70 -10.12 14.51
N ALA A 260 0.48 -10.12 13.89
CA ALA A 260 0.84 -9.17 12.86
C ALA A 260 0.43 -9.70 11.46
N ILE A 261 -0.17 -8.84 10.64
CA ILE A 261 -0.60 -9.15 9.27
C ILE A 261 -0.09 -8.06 8.33
N LYS A 262 0.56 -8.41 7.22
CA LYS A 262 1.05 -7.48 6.21
C LYS A 262 0.42 -7.80 4.86
N ILE A 263 -0.18 -6.80 4.22
CA ILE A 263 -0.72 -6.91 2.86
C ILE A 263 0.40 -6.59 1.88
N ASN A 264 0.71 -7.52 0.97
CA ASN A 264 1.85 -7.48 0.03
C ASN A 264 1.37 -7.57 -1.44
N GLY A 265 2.30 -7.57 -2.39
CA GLY A 265 2.04 -7.67 -3.82
C GLY A 265 1.60 -6.35 -4.45
N ASP A 266 0.66 -6.40 -5.40
CA ASP A 266 0.23 -5.24 -6.21
C ASP A 266 -0.51 -4.13 -5.44
N GLY A 267 -1.03 -4.45 -4.24
CA GLY A 267 -1.98 -3.65 -3.48
C GLY A 267 -3.36 -3.48 -4.17
N PRO A 268 -4.44 -3.21 -3.41
CA PRO A 268 -5.73 -2.84 -3.98
C PRO A 268 -5.65 -1.45 -4.62
N GLN A 269 -6.27 -1.27 -5.80
CA GLN A 269 -6.27 0.01 -6.51
C GLN A 269 -6.89 1.13 -5.64
N ASP A 270 -8.03 0.86 -5.01
CA ASP A 270 -8.70 1.79 -4.11
C ASP A 270 -8.32 1.52 -2.64
N SER A 271 -9.05 0.61 -2.00
CA SER A 271 -8.95 0.23 -0.58
C SER A 271 -9.62 -1.12 -0.35
N ILE A 272 -9.38 -1.74 0.82
CA ILE A 272 -10.22 -2.81 1.36
C ILE A 272 -10.64 -2.49 2.80
N ASP A 273 -11.78 -3.03 3.24
CA ASP A 273 -12.31 -2.87 4.58
C ASP A 273 -11.49 -3.65 5.61
N ILE A 274 -11.10 -2.98 6.70
CA ILE A 274 -10.28 -3.52 7.78
C ILE A 274 -11.15 -3.54 9.04
N PRO A 275 -11.62 -4.73 9.50
CA PRO A 275 -12.55 -4.81 10.62
C PRO A 275 -11.85 -4.53 11.95
N GLU A 276 -12.46 -3.71 12.81
CA GLU A 276 -11.98 -3.45 14.19
C GLU A 276 -11.82 -4.77 14.99
N LYS A 277 -12.65 -5.78 14.70
CA LYS A 277 -12.67 -7.08 15.39
C LYS A 277 -12.54 -8.21 14.39
N LEU A 278 -11.39 -8.89 14.42
CA LEU A 278 -11.04 -9.97 13.51
C LEU A 278 -11.24 -11.33 14.18
N TYR A 279 -12.34 -12.01 13.85
CA TYR A 279 -12.64 -13.38 14.30
C TYR A 279 -12.03 -14.39 13.31
N LEU A 280 -11.02 -15.14 13.74
CA LEU A 280 -10.24 -16.08 12.89
C LEU A 280 -10.63 -17.55 13.06
N GLU A 281 -11.68 -17.84 13.84
CA GLU A 281 -12.15 -19.20 14.11
C GLU A 281 -12.46 -20.01 12.83
N LYS A 282 -12.93 -19.34 11.77
CA LYS A 282 -13.15 -19.87 10.41
C LYS A 282 -11.94 -20.66 9.84
N TYR A 283 -10.73 -20.32 10.29
CA TYR A 283 -9.47 -20.87 9.81
C TYR A 283 -8.78 -21.77 10.85
N GLN A 284 -9.40 -22.09 11.98
CA GLN A 284 -8.82 -22.96 13.02
C GLN A 284 -9.14 -24.44 12.74
N THR A 285 -8.19 -25.35 12.99
CA THR A 285 -8.36 -26.80 12.76
C THR A 285 -9.62 -27.38 13.43
N SER A 286 -10.01 -26.84 14.58
CA SER A 286 -11.24 -27.16 15.32
C SER A 286 -12.55 -26.96 14.52
N ARG A 287 -12.53 -26.13 13.46
CA ARG A 287 -13.66 -25.82 12.58
C ARG A 287 -13.46 -26.27 11.12
N LYS A 288 -12.56 -27.24 10.85
CA LYS A 288 -12.28 -27.75 9.48
C LYS A 288 -13.54 -28.14 8.68
N ASP A 289 -14.51 -28.79 9.33
CA ASP A 289 -15.79 -29.15 8.69
C ASP A 289 -16.70 -27.96 8.37
N GLU A 290 -16.55 -26.83 9.06
CA GLU A 290 -17.25 -25.58 8.73
C GLU A 290 -16.54 -24.87 7.60
N ALA A 291 -15.21 -24.77 7.63
CA ALA A 291 -14.39 -24.26 6.52
C ALA A 291 -14.72 -24.98 5.20
N ARG A 292 -14.70 -26.32 5.20
CA ARG A 292 -15.09 -27.15 4.04
C ARG A 292 -16.48 -26.80 3.50
N ARG A 293 -17.48 -26.71 4.38
CA ARG A 293 -18.87 -26.39 3.98
C ARG A 293 -19.00 -24.96 3.43
N ILE A 294 -18.26 -24.00 3.98
CA ILE A 294 -18.23 -22.62 3.46
C ILE A 294 -17.58 -22.59 2.07
N GLN A 295 -16.44 -23.27 1.86
CA GLN A 295 -15.79 -23.37 0.55
C GLN A 295 -16.69 -24.00 -0.52
N MET A 296 -17.36 -25.13 -0.20
CA MET A 296 -18.34 -25.75 -1.09
C MET A 296 -19.50 -24.80 -1.42
N SER A 297 -20.09 -24.17 -0.41
CA SER A 297 -21.18 -23.19 -0.60
C SER A 297 -20.74 -21.96 -1.39
N TRP A 298 -19.45 -21.58 -1.33
CA TRP A 298 -18.88 -20.50 -2.13
C TRP A 298 -18.74 -20.89 -3.59
N CYS A 299 -18.26 -22.11 -3.91
CA CYS A 299 -18.27 -22.66 -5.27
C CYS A 299 -19.68 -22.67 -5.87
N ASP A 300 -20.66 -23.22 -5.14
CA ASP A 300 -22.06 -23.28 -5.58
C ASP A 300 -22.62 -21.87 -5.84
N THR A 301 -22.33 -20.91 -4.95
CA THR A 301 -22.76 -19.52 -5.10
C THR A 301 -22.09 -18.83 -6.29
N LYS A 302 -20.78 -19.03 -6.50
CA LYS A 302 -20.05 -18.45 -7.63
C LYS A 302 -20.52 -19.04 -8.96
N ASN A 303 -20.79 -20.34 -9.00
CA ASN A 303 -21.40 -21.01 -10.16
C ASN A 303 -22.83 -20.51 -10.44
N ALA A 304 -23.64 -20.24 -9.40
CA ALA A 304 -24.94 -19.61 -9.55
C ALA A 304 -24.83 -18.16 -10.08
N ILE A 305 -23.89 -17.34 -9.56
CA ILE A 305 -23.64 -15.98 -10.06
C ILE A 305 -23.19 -16.02 -11.52
N MET A 306 -22.25 -16.90 -11.89
CA MET A 306 -21.83 -17.08 -13.28
C MET A 306 -22.95 -17.59 -14.20
N LYS A 307 -23.98 -18.26 -13.68
CA LYS A 307 -25.20 -18.61 -14.43
C LYS A 307 -26.11 -17.39 -14.59
N ILE A 308 -26.36 -16.64 -13.52
CA ILE A 308 -27.18 -15.41 -13.54
C ILE A 308 -26.58 -14.38 -14.49
N ALA A 309 -25.28 -14.12 -14.46
CA ALA A 309 -24.60 -13.18 -15.36
C ALA A 309 -24.73 -13.56 -16.85
N ARG A 310 -24.75 -14.87 -17.16
CA ARG A 310 -25.01 -15.36 -18.54
C ARG A 310 -26.47 -15.21 -18.94
N GLU A 311 -27.41 -15.43 -18.02
CA GLU A 311 -28.85 -15.20 -18.26
C GLU A 311 -29.16 -13.70 -18.39
N GLU A 312 -28.49 -12.84 -17.63
CA GLU A 312 -28.52 -11.38 -17.76
C GLU A 312 -27.96 -10.94 -19.12
N GLN A 313 -26.79 -11.44 -19.53
CA GLN A 313 -26.23 -11.17 -20.86
C GLN A 313 -27.20 -11.57 -21.97
N GLN A 314 -27.86 -12.74 -21.87
CA GLN A 314 -28.90 -13.18 -22.81
C GLN A 314 -30.20 -12.35 -22.74
N LEU A 315 -30.49 -11.72 -21.61
CA LEU A 315 -31.61 -10.79 -21.48
C LEU A 315 -31.33 -9.44 -22.14
N PHE A 316 -30.08 -8.94 -22.10
CA PHE A 316 -29.66 -7.69 -22.76
C PHE A 316 -29.21 -7.85 -24.21
N GLU A 317 -28.79 -9.04 -24.63
CA GLU A 317 -28.37 -9.31 -26.00
C GLU A 317 -29.55 -9.25 -26.98
N TRP A 318 -29.61 -8.20 -27.80
CA TRP A 318 -30.28 -8.27 -29.10
C TRP A 318 -29.23 -8.61 -30.17
N ARG A 319 -29.24 -9.86 -30.63
CA ARG A 319 -28.45 -10.30 -31.78
C ARG A 319 -29.21 -9.95 -33.06
N ASN A 320 -28.60 -9.20 -33.99
CA ASN A 320 -29.18 -9.04 -35.32
C ASN A 320 -28.82 -10.26 -36.18
N ASP A 321 -29.83 -11.02 -36.63
CA ASP A 321 -29.66 -12.22 -37.48
C ASP A 321 -28.93 -11.93 -38.80
N TRP A 322 -29.00 -10.68 -39.28
CA TRP A 322 -28.41 -10.25 -40.56
C TRP A 322 -26.95 -9.80 -40.47
N ASP A 323 -26.59 -9.07 -39.41
CA ASP A 323 -25.30 -8.37 -39.31
C ASP A 323 -24.37 -8.96 -38.22
N HIS A 324 -24.87 -9.87 -37.39
CA HIS A 324 -24.22 -10.41 -36.18
C HIS A 324 -23.76 -9.37 -35.13
N GLN A 325 -24.07 -8.08 -35.33
CA GLN A 325 -23.83 -7.04 -34.33
C GLN A 325 -24.66 -7.31 -33.07
N MET A 326 -24.00 -7.30 -31.92
CA MET A 326 -24.65 -7.25 -30.62
C MET A 326 -25.08 -5.81 -30.33
N MET A 327 -26.35 -5.60 -30.02
CA MET A 327 -26.83 -4.32 -29.48
C MET A 327 -27.58 -4.55 -28.17
N ASP A 328 -27.52 -3.54 -27.31
CA ASP A 328 -28.31 -3.50 -26.08
C ASP A 328 -29.81 -3.47 -26.40
N LYS A 329 -30.53 -4.44 -25.84
CA LYS A 329 -31.97 -4.64 -26.08
C LYS A 329 -32.84 -3.51 -25.55
N LYS A 330 -32.45 -2.83 -24.46
CA LYS A 330 -33.18 -1.66 -23.94
C LYS A 330 -33.05 -0.50 -24.94
N GLN A 331 -31.84 -0.21 -25.42
CA GLN A 331 -31.61 0.79 -26.46
C GLN A 331 -32.35 0.46 -27.76
N MET A 332 -32.46 -0.83 -28.14
CA MET A 332 -33.23 -1.25 -29.31
C MET A 332 -34.74 -1.06 -29.13
N ILE A 333 -35.29 -1.38 -27.96
CA ILE A 333 -36.71 -1.14 -27.63
C ILE A 333 -37.01 0.37 -27.55
N GLU A 334 -36.08 1.18 -27.03
CA GLU A 334 -36.18 2.65 -27.01
C GLU A 334 -36.14 3.24 -28.43
N LYS A 335 -35.20 2.80 -29.30
CA LYS A 335 -35.15 3.18 -30.72
C LYS A 335 -36.45 2.83 -31.44
N ALA A 336 -36.95 1.60 -31.26
CA ALA A 336 -38.21 1.15 -31.86
C ALA A 336 -39.39 1.99 -31.34
N ARG A 337 -39.49 2.23 -30.03
CA ARG A 337 -40.54 3.06 -29.43
C ARG A 337 -40.53 4.47 -30.00
N ASN A 338 -39.35 5.08 -30.17
CA ASN A 338 -39.22 6.41 -30.77
C ASN A 338 -39.67 6.43 -32.24
N GLN A 339 -39.37 5.39 -33.03
CA GLN A 339 -39.86 5.27 -34.41
C GLN A 339 -41.40 5.12 -34.48
N TRP A 340 -41.98 4.26 -33.64
CA TRP A 340 -43.43 4.09 -33.56
C TRP A 340 -44.14 5.35 -33.03
N GLN A 341 -43.53 6.10 -32.12
CA GLN A 341 -44.04 7.39 -31.66
C GLN A 341 -44.09 8.41 -32.80
N VAL A 342 -43.00 8.55 -33.57
CA VAL A 342 -42.97 9.45 -34.75
C VAL A 342 -44.04 9.08 -35.78
N TYR A 343 -44.33 7.79 -35.97
CA TYR A 343 -45.42 7.35 -36.85
C TYR A 343 -46.82 7.62 -36.27
N SER A 344 -47.00 7.47 -34.94
CA SER A 344 -48.22 7.86 -34.22
C SER A 344 -48.49 9.38 -34.37
N ASP A 345 -47.48 10.19 -34.14
CA ASP A 345 -47.52 11.65 -34.26
C ASP A 345 -47.81 12.08 -35.72
N TYR A 346 -47.27 11.36 -36.71
CA TYR A 346 -47.57 11.55 -38.13
C TYR A 346 -49.05 11.25 -38.46
N LEU A 347 -49.60 10.13 -37.98
CA LEU A 347 -51.02 9.77 -38.21
C LEU A 347 -51.96 10.81 -37.59
N LEU A 348 -51.69 11.24 -36.35
CA LEU A 348 -52.42 12.33 -35.68
C LEU A 348 -52.32 13.65 -36.46
N GLY A 349 -51.11 14.00 -36.93
CA GLY A 349 -50.87 15.19 -37.74
C GLY A 349 -51.62 15.16 -39.08
N LEU A 350 -51.68 14.00 -39.74
CA LEU A 350 -52.38 13.80 -41.00
C LEU A 350 -53.90 13.91 -40.83
N GLY A 351 -54.47 13.26 -39.80
CA GLY A 351 -55.90 13.37 -39.51
C GLY A 351 -56.32 14.78 -39.13
N LYS A 352 -55.47 15.50 -38.35
CA LYS A 352 -55.70 16.93 -38.04
C LYS A 352 -55.62 17.83 -39.27
N PHE A 353 -54.67 17.57 -40.17
CA PHE A 353 -54.61 18.27 -41.45
C PHE A 353 -55.88 18.04 -42.29
N ARG A 354 -56.46 16.84 -42.28
CA ARG A 354 -57.75 16.59 -42.93
C ARG A 354 -58.92 17.34 -42.30
N GLY A 355 -59.03 17.39 -40.98
CA GLY A 355 -60.04 18.23 -40.33
C GLY A 355 -59.90 19.72 -40.66
N MET A 356 -58.66 20.20 -40.86
CA MET A 356 -58.41 21.56 -41.35
C MET A 356 -58.82 21.76 -42.83
N VAL A 357 -58.70 20.73 -43.67
CA VAL A 357 -59.24 20.75 -45.04
C VAL A 357 -60.78 20.71 -45.02
N ALA A 358 -61.38 19.89 -44.15
CA ALA A 358 -62.83 19.72 -44.01
C ALA A 358 -63.53 20.96 -43.42
N SER A 359 -62.85 21.72 -42.56
CA SER A 359 -63.32 23.04 -42.10
C SER A 359 -63.28 24.13 -43.18
N GLY A 360 -62.72 23.83 -44.36
CA GLY A 360 -62.50 24.82 -45.43
C GLY A 360 -61.28 25.71 -45.19
N PHE A 361 -60.33 25.26 -44.38
CA PHE A 361 -59.20 26.05 -43.84
C PHE A 361 -59.66 27.24 -42.97
N ASP A 362 -60.56 26.98 -42.02
CA ASP A 362 -60.99 27.97 -41.02
C ASP A 362 -59.82 28.32 -40.06
N THR A 363 -59.04 29.34 -40.43
CA THR A 363 -57.92 29.88 -39.63
C THR A 363 -58.37 30.73 -38.45
N ASP A 364 -59.63 31.16 -38.40
CA ASP A 364 -60.17 31.97 -37.31
C ASP A 364 -60.51 31.07 -36.11
N SER A 365 -61.05 29.86 -36.37
CA SER A 365 -61.21 28.81 -35.36
C SER A 365 -59.93 28.01 -35.11
N TYR A 366 -59.10 27.76 -36.14
CA TYR A 366 -57.91 26.89 -36.05
C TYR A 366 -56.65 27.56 -36.64
N PRO A 367 -55.97 28.46 -35.89
CA PRO A 367 -54.78 29.19 -36.38
C PRO A 367 -53.56 28.33 -36.74
N ASP A 368 -53.51 27.09 -36.27
CA ASP A 368 -52.58 26.03 -36.72
C ASP A 368 -53.44 24.80 -37.06
N TYR A 369 -53.14 24.09 -38.15
CA TYR A 369 -53.80 22.82 -38.50
C TYR A 369 -53.72 21.80 -37.35
N ARG A 370 -52.70 21.88 -36.48
CA ARG A 370 -52.59 21.05 -35.27
C ARG A 370 -53.70 21.28 -34.23
N MET A 371 -54.45 22.38 -34.33
CA MET A 371 -55.60 22.71 -33.49
C MET A 371 -56.92 22.16 -34.03
N ALA A 372 -56.97 21.78 -35.32
CA ALA A 372 -58.18 21.29 -35.97
C ALA A 372 -58.62 19.90 -35.45
N PRO A 373 -59.90 19.51 -35.64
CA PRO A 373 -60.37 18.16 -35.35
C PRO A 373 -59.56 17.09 -36.08
N CYS A 374 -59.39 15.90 -35.48
CA CYS A 374 -58.65 14.82 -36.11
C CYS A 374 -59.61 13.93 -36.93
N GLU A 375 -59.55 14.02 -38.25
CA GLU A 375 -60.35 13.23 -39.19
C GLU A 375 -59.49 12.16 -39.88
N MET A 376 -59.40 10.97 -39.27
CA MET A 376 -58.73 9.79 -39.85
C MET A 376 -59.69 9.00 -40.75
N SER A 377 -59.16 8.32 -41.77
CA SER A 377 -59.92 7.26 -42.46
C SER A 377 -60.02 6.00 -41.59
N GLU A 378 -61.01 5.14 -41.85
CA GLU A 378 -61.15 3.84 -41.17
C GLU A 378 -59.84 3.02 -41.17
N SER A 379 -59.14 3.01 -42.31
CA SER A 379 -57.82 2.37 -42.47
C SER A 379 -56.68 3.02 -41.66
N GLU A 380 -56.77 4.31 -41.34
CA GLU A 380 -55.80 5.05 -40.53
C GLU A 380 -56.11 4.92 -39.04
N THR A 381 -57.38 4.94 -38.65
CA THR A 381 -57.82 4.62 -37.28
C THR A 381 -57.33 3.22 -36.90
N SER A 382 -57.60 2.21 -37.72
CA SER A 382 -57.09 0.85 -37.49
C SER A 382 -55.60 0.68 -37.77
N ALA A 383 -54.87 1.71 -38.21
CA ALA A 383 -53.41 1.73 -38.15
C ALA A 383 -52.93 2.34 -36.83
N PHE A 384 -53.50 3.46 -36.41
CA PHE A 384 -53.22 4.16 -35.16
C PHE A 384 -53.45 3.28 -33.92
N GLU A 385 -54.57 2.53 -33.89
CA GLU A 385 -54.87 1.54 -32.84
C GLU A 385 -53.73 0.52 -32.67
N ARG A 386 -53.24 -0.06 -33.78
CA ARG A 386 -52.11 -1.01 -33.77
C ARG A 386 -50.77 -0.37 -33.41
N VAL A 387 -50.58 0.93 -33.70
CA VAL A 387 -49.39 1.66 -33.26
C VAL A 387 -49.42 1.88 -31.75
N ASP A 388 -50.58 2.19 -31.16
CA ASP A 388 -50.72 2.31 -29.71
C ASP A 388 -50.53 0.96 -29.00
N GLU A 389 -51.10 -0.13 -29.51
CA GLU A 389 -50.83 -1.50 -29.01
C GLU A 389 -49.32 -1.81 -28.97
N VAL A 390 -48.59 -1.48 -30.03
CA VAL A 390 -47.13 -1.67 -30.10
C VAL A 390 -46.39 -0.76 -29.13
N LEU A 391 -46.80 0.51 -28.98
CA LEU A 391 -46.20 1.43 -28.00
C LEU A 391 -46.43 0.97 -26.55
N GLN A 392 -47.64 0.49 -26.22
CA GLN A 392 -47.94 -0.12 -24.92
C GLN A 392 -47.11 -1.38 -24.67
N MET A 393 -46.93 -2.24 -25.68
CA MET A 393 -46.07 -3.43 -25.59
C MET A 393 -44.61 -3.07 -25.32
N LEU A 394 -44.04 -2.12 -26.08
CA LEU A 394 -42.65 -1.68 -25.92
C LEU A 394 -42.42 -1.01 -24.55
N LEU A 395 -43.36 -0.18 -24.08
CA LEU A 395 -43.35 0.38 -22.72
C LEU A 395 -43.32 -0.73 -21.66
N ARG A 396 -44.18 -1.75 -21.79
CA ARG A 396 -44.21 -2.89 -20.87
C ARG A 396 -42.88 -3.65 -20.84
N MET A 397 -42.25 -3.85 -22.00
CA MET A 397 -40.94 -4.50 -22.10
C MET A 397 -39.83 -3.68 -21.40
N LEU A 398 -39.81 -2.35 -21.54
CA LEU A 398 -38.88 -1.49 -20.80
C LEU A 398 -39.08 -1.60 -19.29
N THR A 399 -40.33 -1.55 -18.81
CA THR A 399 -40.61 -1.67 -17.36
C THR A 399 -40.25 -3.03 -16.77
N ASP A 400 -40.26 -4.10 -17.57
CA ASP A 400 -39.83 -5.43 -17.11
C ASP A 400 -38.30 -5.55 -17.04
N ILE A 401 -37.57 -4.89 -17.94
CA ILE A 401 -36.10 -4.77 -17.90
C ILE A 401 -35.66 -3.94 -16.67
N ASP A 402 -36.22 -2.75 -16.50
CA ASP A 402 -35.86 -1.85 -15.40
C ASP A 402 -36.20 -2.44 -14.01
N LYS A 403 -37.29 -3.23 -13.92
CA LYS A 403 -37.65 -3.95 -12.70
C LYS A 403 -36.70 -5.11 -12.35
N ARG A 404 -36.02 -5.69 -13.34
CA ARG A 404 -34.99 -6.73 -13.11
C ARG A 404 -33.68 -6.10 -12.62
N LEU A 405 -33.35 -4.89 -13.09
CA LEU A 405 -32.14 -4.14 -12.74
C LEU A 405 -32.13 -3.56 -11.32
N SER A 406 -33.27 -3.40 -10.64
CA SER A 406 -33.39 -2.56 -9.43
C SER A 406 -32.84 -3.17 -8.12
N TYR A 407 -31.97 -4.18 -8.17
CA TYR A 407 -31.57 -5.00 -7.01
C TYR A 407 -30.09 -4.90 -6.61
N THR A 408 -29.48 -3.72 -6.72
CA THR A 408 -28.09 -3.49 -6.27
C THR A 408 -27.97 -2.20 -5.46
N LEU A 409 -27.42 -2.27 -4.23
CA LEU A 409 -27.27 -1.13 -3.32
C LEU A 409 -25.87 -1.11 -2.66
N GLN A 410 -25.29 0.08 -2.57
CA GLN A 410 -24.00 0.36 -1.90
C GLN A 410 -24.13 0.44 -0.36
N LYS A 411 -22.99 0.48 0.33
CA LYS A 411 -22.91 0.90 1.75
C LYS A 411 -21.59 1.65 2.06
N VAL A 412 -21.65 2.55 3.05
CA VAL A 412 -20.71 3.64 3.46
C VAL A 412 -21.01 3.96 4.95
N GLU A 413 -20.13 4.42 5.84
CA GLU A 413 -18.68 4.77 5.80
C GLU A 413 -17.95 4.20 7.06
N ILE A 414 -16.64 3.93 6.97
CA ILE A 414 -15.68 3.97 8.12
C ILE A 414 -14.37 4.69 7.71
N GLU A 415 -14.43 5.36 6.57
CA GLU A 415 -13.35 5.38 5.58
C GLU A 415 -12.27 6.42 5.85
N ARG A 416 -12.46 7.42 6.73
CA ARG A 416 -11.46 8.50 6.83
C ARG A 416 -10.05 8.00 7.19
N VAL A 417 -9.91 7.16 8.20
CA VAL A 417 -8.58 6.61 8.58
C VAL A 417 -8.07 5.60 7.56
N LEU A 418 -8.97 4.77 7.00
CA LEU A 418 -8.59 3.77 6.00
C LEU A 418 -8.15 4.42 4.68
N ARG A 419 -8.85 5.47 4.19
CA ARG A 419 -8.50 6.20 2.97
C ARG A 419 -7.08 6.75 3.06
N ASP A 420 -6.70 7.39 4.16
CA ASP A 420 -5.37 7.95 4.33
C ASP A 420 -4.28 6.84 4.27
N ILE A 421 -4.46 5.72 4.99
CA ILE A 421 -3.59 4.53 4.92
C ILE A 421 -3.48 3.98 3.49
N TRP A 422 -4.62 3.86 2.79
CA TRP A 422 -4.71 3.31 1.45
C TRP A 422 -4.24 4.28 0.35
N GLN A 423 -4.11 5.58 0.61
CA GLN A 423 -3.44 6.53 -0.30
C GLN A 423 -1.92 6.48 -0.12
N GLU A 424 -1.42 6.41 1.11
CA GLU A 424 0.02 6.49 1.39
C GLU A 424 0.78 5.18 1.14
N THR A 425 0.22 4.02 1.52
CA THR A 425 1.01 2.78 1.61
C THR A 425 0.65 1.70 0.58
N LYS A 426 -0.63 1.49 0.27
CA LYS A 426 -1.17 0.36 -0.54
C LYS A 426 -0.85 -1.06 -0.04
N THR A 427 0.08 -1.22 0.89
CA THR A 427 0.54 -2.48 1.49
C THR A 427 0.63 -2.39 3.02
N PRO A 428 -0.50 -2.12 3.72
CA PRO A 428 -0.50 -1.82 5.14
C PRO A 428 -0.09 -3.01 6.01
N LEU A 429 0.59 -2.68 7.11
CA LEU A 429 0.88 -3.57 8.23
C LEU A 429 -0.16 -3.33 9.34
N MET A 430 -0.82 -4.39 9.78
CA MET A 430 -1.82 -4.41 10.84
C MET A 430 -1.32 -5.27 12.01
N VAL A 431 -1.71 -4.92 13.24
CA VAL A 431 -1.47 -5.76 14.42
C VAL A 431 -2.77 -5.89 15.21
N TYR A 432 -3.25 -7.12 15.35
CA TYR A 432 -4.40 -7.47 16.18
C TYR A 432 -3.91 -8.06 17.50
N ALA A 433 -4.61 -7.79 18.60
CA ALA A 433 -4.29 -8.28 19.92
C ALA A 433 -5.56 -8.70 20.66
N THR A 434 -5.49 -9.76 21.46
CA THR A 434 -6.60 -10.19 22.32
C THR A 434 -6.84 -9.20 23.46
N GLU A 435 -8.03 -9.26 24.06
CA GLU A 435 -8.30 -8.56 25.32
C GLU A 435 -7.34 -9.00 26.44
N THR A 436 -6.86 -10.25 26.42
CA THR A 436 -5.82 -10.76 27.33
C THR A 436 -4.49 -10.02 27.14
N ALA A 437 -4.03 -9.87 25.90
CA ALA A 437 -2.78 -9.19 25.57
C ALA A 437 -2.79 -7.71 25.97
N LEU A 438 -3.95 -7.05 25.77
CA LEU A 438 -4.16 -5.64 26.08
C LEU A 438 -4.31 -5.37 27.59
N ASN A 439 -4.97 -6.26 28.34
CA ASN A 439 -5.18 -6.12 29.79
C ASN A 439 -4.04 -6.70 30.66
N THR A 440 -2.99 -7.26 30.04
CA THR A 440 -1.80 -7.74 30.76
C THR A 440 -1.09 -6.60 31.50
N ALA A 441 -0.60 -6.83 32.71
CA ALA A 441 0.15 -5.82 33.46
C ALA A 441 1.57 -5.63 32.88
N ARG A 442 1.99 -4.38 32.63
CA ARG A 442 3.37 -4.08 32.18
C ARG A 442 4.39 -4.47 33.25
N ALA A 443 5.37 -5.31 32.89
CA ALA A 443 6.47 -5.70 33.75
C ALA A 443 7.44 -4.51 33.98
N PRO A 444 7.93 -4.29 35.20
CA PRO A 444 8.85 -3.19 35.50
C PRO A 444 10.21 -3.41 34.83
N LEU A 445 10.79 -2.34 34.26
CA LEU A 445 12.12 -2.39 33.65
C LEU A 445 13.19 -2.76 34.69
N THR A 446 14.19 -3.55 34.28
CA THR A 446 15.31 -3.95 35.13
C THR A 446 16.15 -2.74 35.57
N ALA A 447 16.86 -2.85 36.69
CA ALA A 447 17.76 -1.79 37.16
C ALA A 447 18.90 -1.46 36.17
N ALA A 448 19.21 -2.33 35.20
CA ALA A 448 20.13 -2.03 34.10
C ALA A 448 19.46 -1.15 33.03
N LEU A 449 18.24 -1.49 32.60
CA LEU A 449 17.47 -0.70 31.62
C LEU A 449 17.04 0.67 32.17
N GLN A 450 16.68 0.77 33.45
CA GLN A 450 16.40 2.05 34.09
C GLN A 450 17.63 2.98 34.09
N ARG A 451 18.85 2.42 34.29
CA ARG A 451 20.10 3.19 34.23
C ARG A 451 20.41 3.66 32.80
N PHE A 452 20.18 2.81 31.79
CA PHE A 452 20.30 3.16 30.37
C PHE A 452 19.37 4.33 30.00
N ALA A 453 18.07 4.21 30.25
CA ALA A 453 17.10 5.28 29.93
C ALA A 453 17.37 6.58 30.73
N THR A 454 17.85 6.48 31.97
CA THR A 454 18.26 7.65 32.76
C THR A 454 19.48 8.36 32.18
N ALA A 455 20.43 7.62 31.59
CA ALA A 455 21.60 8.18 30.90
C ALA A 455 21.21 8.84 29.56
N GLU A 456 20.32 8.21 28.79
CA GLU A 456 19.71 8.75 27.57
C GLU A 456 19.03 10.10 27.86
N ASN A 457 18.06 10.12 28.78
CA ASN A 457 17.37 11.35 29.20
C ASN A 457 18.30 12.41 29.79
N LYS A 458 19.42 12.03 30.41
CA LYS A 458 20.43 12.98 30.86
C LYS A 458 21.13 13.64 29.66
N ALA A 459 21.52 12.86 28.65
CA ALA A 459 22.14 13.39 27.43
C ALA A 459 21.19 14.30 26.65
N PHE A 460 19.91 13.93 26.49
CA PHE A 460 18.93 14.79 25.83
C PHE A 460 18.72 16.13 26.55
N ARG A 461 18.72 16.14 27.89
CA ARG A 461 18.67 17.39 28.66
C ARG A 461 19.95 18.22 28.56
N GLN A 462 21.08 17.61 28.22
CA GLN A 462 22.31 18.34 27.87
C GLN A 462 22.23 18.93 26.45
N GLU A 463 21.66 18.23 25.47
CA GLU A 463 21.33 18.80 24.15
C GLU A 463 20.43 20.04 24.28
N LEU A 464 19.32 19.93 25.03
CA LEU A 464 18.37 21.03 25.27
C LEU A 464 19.01 22.22 26.01
N HIS A 465 19.93 21.97 26.94
CA HIS A 465 20.67 23.06 27.60
C HIS A 465 21.65 23.73 26.64
N HIS A 466 22.33 22.96 25.78
CA HIS A 466 23.28 23.51 24.81
C HIS A 466 22.59 24.43 23.81
N GLU A 467 21.47 23.98 23.23
CA GLU A 467 20.60 24.76 22.33
C GLU A 467 20.13 26.07 23.00
N ALA A 468 19.68 25.99 24.26
CA ALA A 468 19.24 27.17 25.00
C ALA A 468 20.39 28.16 25.33
N THR A 469 21.62 27.67 25.50
CA THR A 469 22.81 28.52 25.66
C THR A 469 23.18 29.21 24.35
N GLU A 470 23.23 28.46 23.23
CA GLU A 470 23.55 29.00 21.91
C GLU A 470 22.55 30.07 21.45
N ALA A 471 21.25 29.85 21.70
CA ALA A 471 20.21 30.84 21.44
C ALA A 471 20.43 32.13 22.25
N ALA A 472 20.75 32.02 23.54
CA ALA A 472 21.00 33.17 24.40
C ALA A 472 22.29 33.93 24.03
N GLU A 473 23.33 33.23 23.55
CA GLU A 473 24.55 33.84 23.03
C GLU A 473 24.32 34.55 21.68
N ALA A 474 23.46 34.00 20.82
CA ALA A 474 23.06 34.64 19.56
C ALA A 474 22.27 35.94 19.80
N GLU A 475 21.27 35.93 20.69
CA GLU A 475 20.53 37.14 21.09
C GLU A 475 21.48 38.22 21.68
N ALA A 476 22.49 37.80 22.44
CA ALA A 476 23.47 38.72 23.04
C ALA A 476 24.45 39.34 22.03
N ASP A 477 24.73 38.69 20.89
CA ASP A 477 25.56 39.25 19.82
C ASP A 477 24.76 40.12 18.83
N GLU A 478 23.49 39.80 18.58
CA GLU A 478 22.58 40.73 17.88
C GLU A 478 22.39 42.03 18.67
N GLY A 479 22.19 41.94 19.99
CA GLY A 479 22.10 43.10 20.89
C GLY A 479 23.35 43.99 20.91
N LYS A 480 24.50 43.53 20.38
CA LYS A 480 25.73 44.33 20.23
C LYS A 480 25.84 45.08 18.90
N LYS A 481 25.03 44.77 17.88
CA LYS A 481 25.18 45.32 16.51
C LYS A 481 24.47 46.66 16.33
N THR A 482 24.59 47.55 17.33
CA THR A 482 24.21 48.96 17.22
C THR A 482 25.45 49.82 16.94
N PRO A 483 25.48 50.66 15.88
CA PRO A 483 26.71 51.33 15.48
C PRO A 483 27.05 52.54 16.36
N GLY A 484 28.08 52.40 17.22
CA GLY A 484 28.92 53.55 17.61
C GLY A 484 29.30 53.72 19.09
N SER A 485 30.35 53.01 19.53
CA SER A 485 31.40 53.63 20.36
C SER A 485 32.67 52.75 20.40
N GLY A 486 33.81 53.30 19.98
CA GLY A 486 35.11 52.68 20.22
C GLY A 486 35.57 52.82 21.69
N PRO A 487 36.66 52.16 22.10
CA PRO A 487 37.14 52.20 23.49
C PRO A 487 37.50 53.62 23.95
N ILE A 488 37.10 53.97 25.17
CA ILE A 488 37.42 55.25 25.79
C ILE A 488 38.77 55.15 26.51
N GLU A 489 39.80 55.81 25.99
CA GLU A 489 41.01 56.12 26.76
C GLU A 489 40.76 57.27 27.77
N PRO A 490 41.39 57.25 28.96
CA PRO A 490 41.22 58.30 29.96
C PRO A 490 41.96 59.59 29.59
N ILE A 491 41.20 60.66 29.33
CA ILE A 491 41.71 61.96 28.87
C ILE A 491 42.50 62.71 29.96
N SER A 492 43.73 63.12 29.63
CA SER A 492 44.44 64.24 30.29
C SER A 492 44.21 65.57 29.54
N PRO A 493 44.22 66.73 30.21
CA PRO A 493 43.34 67.84 29.79
C PRO A 493 43.92 68.91 28.84
N SER A 494 43.04 69.33 27.92
CA SER A 494 42.87 70.71 27.38
C SER A 494 43.99 71.41 26.59
N LYS A 495 43.68 71.76 25.32
CA LYS A 495 43.72 73.15 24.80
C LYS A 495 43.18 73.31 23.36
N ARG A 496 42.15 74.17 23.20
CA ARG A 496 41.80 74.97 21.98
C ARG A 496 41.34 74.18 20.72
N LYS A 497 40.60 74.74 19.73
CA LYS A 497 39.67 75.91 19.59
C LYS A 497 39.15 75.91 18.11
N HIS A 498 38.02 76.59 17.81
CA HIS A 498 37.32 76.72 16.49
C HIS A 498 36.31 75.57 16.23
N ARG A 499 34.99 75.83 16.02
CA ARG A 499 34.23 76.44 14.87
C ARG A 499 34.09 75.45 13.70
N ALA A 500 32.89 75.00 13.29
CA ALA A 500 31.70 75.71 12.72
C ALA A 500 31.93 76.10 11.24
N ASP A 501 30.98 75.97 10.29
CA ASP A 501 29.57 75.48 10.29
C ASP A 501 29.45 74.20 9.40
N SER A 502 28.38 73.71 8.74
CA SER A 502 26.97 74.08 8.38
C SER A 502 26.06 72.79 8.43
N ILE A 503 24.82 72.57 7.94
CA ILE A 503 23.99 72.91 6.73
C ILE A 503 24.58 72.39 5.40
N ASP A 504 23.89 71.66 4.51
CA ASP A 504 22.44 71.36 4.31
C ASP A 504 22.26 69.81 4.06
N SER A 505 21.16 69.14 3.65
CA SER A 505 19.84 69.44 3.04
C SER A 505 18.75 68.39 3.40
N MET A 506 17.52 68.56 2.89
CA MET A 506 16.38 67.61 2.86
C MET A 506 16.37 66.84 1.50
N ASP A 507 15.48 65.92 1.09
CA ASP A 507 14.13 65.41 1.48
C ASP A 507 14.05 63.91 1.04
N SER A 508 13.39 62.95 1.70
CA SER A 508 11.94 62.72 2.01
C SER A 508 11.12 61.97 0.94
N ASN A 509 10.26 61.07 1.44
CA ASN A 509 9.16 60.30 0.81
C ASN A 509 9.52 58.97 0.08
N ARG A 510 8.81 57.83 0.19
CA ARG A 510 7.55 57.33 0.84
C ARG A 510 6.45 56.88 -0.16
N ALA A 511 5.75 55.78 0.19
CA ALA A 511 4.66 55.08 -0.51
C ALA A 511 5.14 54.20 -1.71
N SER A 512 4.69 52.95 -1.96
CA SER A 512 3.56 52.09 -1.53
C SER A 512 2.20 52.31 -2.21
N ILE A 513 1.72 51.33 -2.99
CA ILE A 513 0.34 50.72 -3.03
C ILE A 513 0.11 49.92 -4.36
N GLY A 514 -0.87 48.98 -4.38
CA GLY A 514 -1.30 48.18 -5.57
C GLY A 514 -0.67 46.78 -5.61
N SER A 515 -1.35 45.63 -5.58
CA SER A 515 -2.75 45.16 -5.81
C SER A 515 -3.09 44.70 -7.25
N ASP A 516 -3.19 43.38 -7.36
CA ASP A 516 -4.02 42.51 -8.23
C ASP A 516 -3.90 42.43 -9.78
N ASP A 517 -3.74 41.17 -10.20
CA ASP A 517 -4.56 40.41 -11.17
C ASP A 517 -4.08 40.07 -12.60
N ALA A 518 -4.68 38.98 -13.11
CA ALA A 518 -4.71 38.46 -14.50
C ALA A 518 -3.50 37.70 -15.10
N GLN A 519 -3.61 36.36 -15.03
CA GLN A 519 -3.44 35.37 -16.13
C GLN A 519 -2.49 35.65 -17.33
N ASN A 520 -1.46 34.81 -17.47
CA ASN A 520 -1.19 33.93 -18.63
C ASN A 520 0.01 33.02 -18.30
N GLY A 521 0.23 31.84 -18.90
CA GLY A 521 -0.34 31.30 -20.13
C GLY A 521 0.72 31.31 -21.24
N PHE A 522 1.53 30.24 -21.34
CA PHE A 522 2.57 30.12 -22.37
C PHE A 522 2.79 28.66 -22.79
N ASP A 523 2.50 28.39 -24.06
CA ASP A 523 2.83 27.13 -24.72
C ASP A 523 4.33 27.05 -25.08
N ASN A 524 4.88 25.83 -25.12
CA ASN A 524 6.16 25.54 -25.76
C ASN A 524 5.90 24.68 -27.01
N PRO A 525 5.89 25.27 -28.23
CA PRO A 525 5.69 24.52 -29.45
C PRO A 525 7.01 23.90 -29.96
N PHE A 526 7.00 22.59 -30.24
CA PHE A 526 7.50 22.01 -31.49
C PHE A 526 7.26 20.49 -31.48
N GLU A 527 6.21 20.05 -32.19
CA GLU A 527 6.10 18.66 -32.65
C GLU A 527 6.85 18.50 -33.97
N ASP A 528 7.59 17.40 -34.11
CA ASP A 528 7.56 16.48 -35.26
C ASP A 528 8.58 15.35 -35.00
N GLY A 529 8.32 14.08 -35.28
CA GLY A 529 7.11 13.51 -35.86
C GLY A 529 7.44 12.34 -36.80
N GLN A 530 7.68 11.13 -36.26
CA GLN A 530 7.69 9.94 -37.13
C GLN A 530 7.28 8.64 -36.43
N THR A 531 6.40 7.91 -37.11
CA THR A 531 5.68 6.72 -36.67
C THR A 531 6.50 5.43 -36.74
N SER A 532 6.24 4.49 -35.83
CA SER A 532 6.25 3.05 -36.16
C SER A 532 5.31 2.27 -35.23
N THR A 533 4.36 1.55 -35.83
CA THR A 533 3.40 0.67 -35.14
C THR A 533 3.93 -0.76 -35.07
N ALA A 534 3.81 -1.43 -33.92
CA ALA A 534 4.07 -2.86 -33.80
C ALA A 534 3.06 -3.55 -32.86
N THR A 535 2.15 -4.33 -33.45
CA THR A 535 1.25 -5.24 -32.72
C THR A 535 2.03 -6.48 -32.27
N MET A 536 1.81 -6.95 -31.04
CA MET A 536 2.32 -8.25 -30.56
C MET A 536 1.16 -9.10 -30.03
N THR A 537 0.86 -10.18 -30.75
CA THR A 537 -0.15 -11.20 -30.39
C THR A 537 0.47 -12.36 -29.61
N ALA A 538 -0.36 -13.12 -28.90
CA ALA A 538 0.08 -14.25 -28.08
C ALA A 538 0.38 -15.53 -28.90
N LEU A 539 1.24 -16.38 -28.31
CA LEU A 539 1.43 -17.82 -28.54
C LEU A 539 1.84 -18.33 -29.93
N GLY A 540 2.89 -19.18 -29.95
CA GLY A 540 3.28 -19.96 -31.11
C GLY A 540 4.75 -20.39 -31.12
N THR A 541 5.10 -21.47 -30.43
CA THR A 541 6.42 -22.11 -30.54
C THR A 541 6.51 -22.99 -31.79
N PRO A 542 7.43 -22.74 -32.74
CA PRO A 542 7.76 -23.69 -33.79
C PRO A 542 8.89 -24.63 -33.32
N VAL A 543 8.67 -25.94 -33.41
CA VAL A 543 9.75 -26.94 -33.32
C VAL A 543 10.41 -27.06 -34.69
N THR A 544 11.74 -26.92 -34.75
CA THR A 544 12.53 -27.13 -35.97
C THR A 544 13.50 -28.28 -35.76
N THR A 545 13.27 -29.39 -36.46
CA THR A 545 14.07 -30.63 -36.35
C THR A 545 15.00 -30.81 -37.55
N ALA A 546 16.28 -31.07 -37.29
CA ALA A 546 17.23 -31.70 -38.19
C ALA A 546 18.17 -32.55 -37.30
N ALA A 547 18.11 -33.89 -37.35
CA ALA A 547 18.85 -34.75 -38.29
C ALA A 547 20.37 -34.60 -38.10
N ILE A 548 21.13 -35.60 -37.65
CA ILE A 548 21.54 -36.85 -38.34
C ILE A 548 22.22 -37.76 -37.28
N GLU A 549 22.21 -39.11 -37.26
CA GLU A 549 21.50 -40.23 -37.92
C GLU A 549 21.80 -41.53 -37.12
N THR A 550 20.89 -42.51 -37.02
CA THR A 550 21.19 -43.97 -37.13
C THR A 550 19.92 -44.84 -37.07
N ASP A 551 20.02 -46.05 -37.63
CA ASP A 551 18.96 -46.96 -38.09
C ASP A 551 18.92 -48.27 -37.22
N PRO A 552 18.11 -49.30 -37.51
CA PRO A 552 16.63 -49.43 -37.50
C PRO A 552 16.13 -50.51 -36.51
N ASP A 553 14.82 -50.79 -36.45
CA ASP A 553 14.29 -52.14 -36.79
C ASP A 553 12.75 -52.17 -36.98
N LEU A 554 12.23 -53.28 -37.52
CA LEU A 554 10.82 -53.48 -37.91
C LEU A 554 9.95 -54.05 -36.76
N ASP A 555 8.65 -53.71 -36.71
CA ASP A 555 7.61 -54.60 -37.26
C ASP A 555 6.20 -53.96 -37.40
N THR A 556 5.38 -54.68 -38.17
CA THR A 556 3.93 -54.62 -38.43
C THR A 556 3.06 -54.71 -37.15
N ASP A 557 1.75 -54.42 -37.13
CA ASP A 557 0.71 -54.55 -38.18
C ASP A 557 -0.47 -53.55 -37.98
N THR A 558 -1.40 -53.49 -38.94
CA THR A 558 -2.56 -52.56 -38.95
C THR A 558 -3.91 -53.27 -38.96
N THR A 559 -4.88 -52.82 -38.14
CA THR A 559 -6.31 -52.86 -38.53
C THR A 559 -7.20 -51.91 -37.72
N GLU A 560 -8.28 -51.44 -38.36
CA GLU A 560 -9.31 -50.57 -37.77
C GLU A 560 -10.36 -51.36 -36.96
N VAL A 561 -11.03 -50.70 -36.01
CA VAL A 561 -12.36 -51.13 -35.53
C VAL A 561 -13.33 -49.94 -35.47
N ARG A 562 -14.57 -50.17 -35.93
CA ARG A 562 -15.64 -49.17 -36.06
C ARG A 562 -16.41 -48.90 -34.76
N VAL A 563 -16.99 -47.70 -34.70
CA VAL A 563 -18.07 -47.32 -33.76
C VAL A 563 -19.31 -48.19 -33.96
N VAL A 564 -19.93 -48.63 -32.85
CA VAL A 564 -21.32 -49.10 -32.79
C VAL A 564 -21.96 -48.53 -31.52
N ALA A 565 -23.21 -48.05 -31.62
CA ALA A 565 -23.96 -47.47 -30.50
C ALA A 565 -24.66 -48.54 -29.64
N ALA A 566 -24.84 -48.26 -28.35
CA ALA A 566 -25.58 -49.09 -27.42
C ALA A 566 -26.91 -48.43 -27.00
N ALA A 567 -27.96 -49.21 -26.81
CA ALA A 567 -29.27 -48.72 -26.39
C ALA A 567 -29.95 -49.66 -25.36
N SER A 568 -30.50 -49.05 -24.32
CA SER A 568 -31.61 -49.53 -23.47
C SER A 568 -31.68 -51.03 -23.08
N ALA A 569 -31.40 -51.32 -21.81
CA ALA A 569 -31.99 -52.46 -21.08
C ALA A 569 -32.46 -52.00 -19.68
N ARG A 570 -33.36 -52.77 -19.07
CA ARG A 570 -34.12 -52.42 -17.85
C ARG A 570 -33.88 -53.42 -16.71
N GLU A 571 -34.17 -52.96 -15.48
CA GLU A 571 -34.65 -53.73 -14.31
C GLU A 571 -33.71 -54.80 -13.71
N GLY A 572 -33.68 -54.91 -12.37
CA GLY A 572 -32.83 -55.90 -11.69
C GLY A 572 -32.55 -55.72 -10.19
N ALA A 573 -33.31 -54.90 -9.45
CA ALA A 573 -33.08 -54.70 -8.02
C ALA A 573 -33.87 -55.70 -7.16
N LEU A 574 -33.18 -56.51 -6.32
CA LEU A 574 -33.74 -57.06 -5.06
C LEU A 574 -32.69 -57.81 -4.20
N SER A 575 -32.82 -57.66 -2.87
CA SER A 575 -32.40 -58.62 -1.82
C SER A 575 -30.91 -58.98 -1.62
N GLY A 576 -30.14 -58.01 -1.10
CA GLY A 576 -29.69 -58.04 0.30
C GLY A 576 -28.76 -59.15 0.83
N ARG A 577 -27.64 -58.69 1.41
CA ARG A 577 -27.32 -58.98 2.81
C ARG A 577 -26.56 -57.83 3.47
#